data_AF-A0A7T6XHX8-F1
#
_entry.id   AF-A0A7T6XHX8-F1
#
_cell.length_a   1.000
_cell.length_b   1.000
_cell.length_c   1.000
_cell.angle_alpha   90.00
_cell.angle_beta   90.00
_cell.angle_gamma   90.00
#
_symmetry.space_group_name_H-M   'P 1'
#
loop_
_entity.id
_entity.type
_entity.pdbx_description
1 polymer ?
#
loop_
_entity_poly.entity_id
_entity_poly.type
_entity_poly.pdbx_seq_one_letter_code
_entity_poly.pdbx_strand_id
1 'polypeptide(L)'
;MARKILCVAEKPAIARAVATHLSGGAFQTHAIRGNQYVKNYEFDFNFGGAWGNCSVTMTSVVGHLTGLDFDRQYKGWMSCPPGSLFEAPVQEFVDKDKLPIADNIRNQAKYSKALFIWTDCDREESAHVRRAALAPVNLDEYQASAVAARIELDLRIGAAFTRLQTLQLQTVVAALKEKVISYGSCQFPTLGFVVDRYLRVQNFKPETFWGIKVILSREGKKVNFLWKRVHLFDRAVVTMMLERCLVAKQAKVTKVSQKPTSKWRPLPLTTVDLQMMGSRFLRLDSQTIMKVAEALYTKGFISYPRTETDQFDKAIDLKKLIEKQYPDSSWGQYARELVDGKFRTPRFGRHNDKAHPPIHPVSWVSPNQLNANEKKVYEFVVRRFLACCSDDAKGQGTEIEIQYGEESFHTNGLIVLERNYLDVYVYDKWESSQQIPNFERGELFEPTEANIFEGKTTAPNYLTEPELIGLMDANGIGTDATMAEHIAKIKEREYVAINQRGSGRSAVQEFIPTRLGIALVEGYDNVVEGLPNSVSLSKPFLRKEMELRMIEICSGTKTRQEVVQQSLDMYREVFIHTQRRINMLKNACRKYLVEETTS
;
A
#
# COMPACT_ATOMS: atom_id res chain seq x y z
N MET A 1 -36.59 -32.38 16.66
CA MET A 1 -36.18 -30.96 16.70
C MET A 1 -35.46 -30.62 15.41
N ALA A 2 -35.78 -29.49 14.78
CA ALA A 2 -34.98 -28.96 13.68
C ALA A 2 -33.53 -28.76 14.17
N ARG A 3 -32.54 -29.03 13.32
CA ARG A 3 -31.13 -28.83 13.67
C ARG A 3 -30.88 -27.32 13.76
N LYS A 4 -30.36 -26.85 14.89
CA LYS A 4 -29.97 -25.44 15.04
C LYS A 4 -28.54 -25.23 14.57
N ILE A 5 -28.30 -24.23 13.73
CA ILE A 5 -26.96 -23.82 13.27
C ILE A 5 -26.69 -22.40 13.76
N LEU A 6 -25.51 -22.20 14.35
CA LEU A 6 -25.01 -20.87 14.68
C LEU A 6 -24.16 -20.36 13.52
N CYS A 7 -24.45 -19.17 13.02
CA CYS A 7 -23.61 -18.48 12.05
C CYS A 7 -23.02 -17.22 12.68
N VAL A 8 -21.72 -16.98 12.52
CA VAL A 8 -21.03 -15.81 13.09
C VAL A 8 -20.28 -15.07 11.99
N ALA A 9 -20.66 -13.82 11.74
CA ALA A 9 -19.98 -12.93 10.79
C ALA A 9 -18.93 -12.02 11.45
N GLU A 10 -18.01 -11.44 10.65
CA GLU A 10 -16.97 -10.54 11.18
C GLU A 10 -17.53 -9.21 11.75
N LYS A 11 -18.71 -8.76 11.25
CA LYS A 11 -19.28 -7.44 11.55
C LYS A 11 -20.81 -7.50 11.61
N PRO A 12 -21.47 -6.61 12.41
CA PRO A 12 -22.93 -6.55 12.50
C PRO A 12 -23.66 -6.30 11.17
N ALA A 13 -23.07 -5.48 10.29
CA ALA A 13 -23.65 -5.19 8.98
C ALA A 13 -23.70 -6.43 8.09
N ILE A 14 -22.61 -7.20 8.05
CA ILE A 14 -22.52 -8.45 7.26
C ILE A 14 -23.49 -9.50 7.80
N ALA A 15 -23.57 -9.67 9.12
CA ALA A 15 -24.56 -10.59 9.71
C ALA A 15 -25.99 -10.24 9.27
N ARG A 16 -26.35 -8.95 9.24
CA ARG A 16 -27.66 -8.50 8.78
C ARG A 16 -27.87 -8.79 7.28
N ALA A 17 -26.88 -8.49 6.45
CA ALA A 17 -26.96 -8.69 5.01
C ALA A 17 -27.13 -10.19 4.67
N VAL A 18 -26.29 -11.05 5.25
CA VAL A 18 -26.37 -12.51 5.06
C VAL A 18 -27.71 -13.05 5.55
N ALA A 19 -28.16 -12.66 6.75
CA ALA A 19 -29.47 -13.07 7.27
C ALA A 19 -30.61 -12.64 6.32
N THR A 20 -30.56 -11.42 5.78
CA THR A 20 -31.54 -10.92 4.80
C THR A 20 -31.56 -11.78 3.54
N HIS A 21 -30.41 -12.11 2.97
CA HIS A 21 -30.33 -12.89 1.72
C HIS A 21 -30.77 -14.34 1.90
N LEU A 22 -30.34 -15.01 2.98
CA LEU A 22 -30.66 -16.41 3.23
C LEU A 22 -32.15 -16.61 3.54
N SER A 23 -32.71 -15.74 4.39
CA SER A 23 -34.12 -15.79 4.77
C SER A 23 -35.08 -15.21 3.73
N GLY A 24 -34.59 -14.52 2.69
CA GLY A 24 -35.44 -13.74 1.79
C GLY A 24 -36.11 -12.53 2.47
N GLY A 25 -35.50 -12.03 3.55
CA GLY A 25 -36.01 -10.93 4.37
C GLY A 25 -36.87 -11.36 5.56
N ALA A 26 -37.21 -12.64 5.68
CA ALA A 26 -38.05 -13.17 6.75
C ALA A 26 -37.22 -13.70 7.93
N PHE A 27 -36.74 -12.81 8.80
CA PHE A 27 -36.02 -13.18 10.02
C PHE A 27 -36.51 -12.40 11.25
N GLN A 28 -36.43 -13.01 12.42
CA GLN A 28 -36.66 -12.35 13.70
C GLN A 28 -35.35 -11.75 14.22
N THR A 29 -35.42 -10.59 14.87
CA THR A 29 -34.24 -9.90 15.40
C THR A 29 -34.32 -9.80 16.91
N HIS A 30 -33.29 -10.27 17.60
CA HIS A 30 -33.15 -10.17 19.04
C HIS A 30 -31.88 -9.39 19.40
N ALA A 31 -32.01 -8.39 20.27
CA ALA A 31 -30.86 -7.68 20.80
C ALA A 31 -30.09 -8.57 21.79
N ILE A 32 -28.76 -8.41 21.86
CA ILE A 32 -27.96 -9.11 22.86
C ILE A 32 -27.82 -8.23 24.11
N ARG A 33 -27.84 -8.84 25.30
CA ARG A 33 -27.66 -8.09 26.55
C ARG A 33 -26.22 -7.61 26.67
N GLY A 34 -26.02 -6.32 26.96
CA GLY A 34 -24.69 -5.75 27.21
C GLY A 34 -23.94 -5.27 25.97
N ASN A 35 -24.53 -5.35 24.77
CA ASN A 35 -23.97 -4.74 23.56
C ASN A 35 -25.10 -4.28 22.62
N GLN A 36 -25.08 -3.00 22.24
CA GLN A 36 -26.16 -2.40 21.44
C GLN A 36 -26.02 -2.61 19.92
N TYR A 37 -24.84 -3.03 19.46
CA TYR A 37 -24.51 -3.10 18.03
C TYR A 37 -24.74 -4.50 17.46
N VAL A 38 -24.40 -5.54 18.23
CA VAL A 38 -24.55 -6.93 17.83
C VAL A 38 -25.99 -7.41 18.09
N LYS A 39 -26.52 -8.19 17.16
CA LYS A 39 -27.87 -8.76 17.22
C LYS A 39 -27.84 -10.24 16.85
N ASN A 40 -28.88 -10.96 17.23
CA ASN A 40 -29.16 -12.31 16.76
C ASN A 40 -30.32 -12.23 15.75
N TYR A 41 -30.10 -12.76 14.55
CA TYR A 41 -31.10 -12.87 13.50
C TYR A 41 -31.50 -14.33 13.36
N GLU A 42 -32.76 -14.66 13.66
CA GLU A 42 -33.28 -16.02 13.67
C GLU A 42 -34.19 -16.28 12.47
N PHE A 43 -33.92 -17.36 11.73
CA PHE A 43 -34.68 -17.76 10.53
C PHE A 43 -34.46 -19.23 10.23
N ASP A 44 -35.28 -19.81 9.35
CA ASP A 44 -35.07 -21.16 8.85
C ASP A 44 -34.40 -21.12 7.46
N PHE A 45 -33.46 -22.02 7.23
CA PHE A 45 -32.78 -22.14 5.93
C PHE A 45 -32.44 -23.60 5.61
N ASN A 46 -32.53 -23.97 4.32
CA ASN A 46 -32.11 -25.26 3.83
C ASN A 46 -30.67 -25.20 3.33
N PHE A 47 -29.73 -25.76 4.10
CA PHE A 47 -28.31 -25.81 3.73
C PHE A 47 -28.00 -26.92 2.71
N GLY A 48 -29.00 -27.70 2.28
CA GLY A 48 -28.81 -28.82 1.38
C GLY A 48 -27.94 -29.93 1.98
N GLY A 49 -27.56 -30.88 1.13
CA GLY A 49 -26.63 -31.95 1.48
C GLY A 49 -26.98 -32.67 2.78
N ALA A 50 -25.98 -32.83 3.65
CA ALA A 50 -26.12 -33.52 4.93
C ALA A 50 -26.89 -32.73 6.00
N TRP A 51 -27.08 -31.41 5.81
CA TRP A 51 -27.65 -30.52 6.82
C TRP A 51 -29.17 -30.38 6.70
N GLY A 52 -29.69 -30.24 5.48
CA GLY A 52 -31.12 -30.07 5.20
C GLY A 52 -31.70 -28.77 5.78
N ASN A 53 -32.98 -28.81 6.16
CA ASN A 53 -33.66 -27.69 6.82
C ASN A 53 -33.17 -27.50 8.27
N CYS A 54 -32.66 -26.31 8.56
CA CYS A 54 -32.11 -25.94 9.85
C CYS A 54 -32.74 -24.64 10.36
N SER A 55 -32.89 -24.55 11.68
CA SER A 55 -33.10 -23.27 12.35
C SER A 55 -31.75 -22.58 12.50
N VAL A 56 -31.67 -21.31 12.14
CA VAL A 56 -30.42 -20.55 12.09
C VAL A 56 -30.46 -19.41 13.09
N THR A 57 -29.40 -19.26 13.87
CA THR A 57 -29.11 -17.99 14.54
C THR A 57 -27.88 -17.38 13.89
N MET A 58 -28.06 -16.28 13.17
CA MET A 58 -26.98 -15.47 12.62
C MET A 58 -26.63 -14.33 13.59
N THR A 59 -25.36 -14.22 13.96
CA THR A 59 -24.81 -13.15 14.79
C THR A 59 -23.46 -12.69 14.26
N SER A 60 -22.74 -11.85 15.00
CA SER A 60 -21.45 -11.30 14.57
C SER A 60 -20.51 -11.00 15.73
N VAL A 61 -19.22 -10.92 15.44
CA VAL A 61 -18.24 -10.23 16.28
C VAL A 61 -18.12 -8.75 15.89
N VAL A 62 -17.22 -8.01 16.56
CA VAL A 62 -16.81 -6.65 16.21
C VAL A 62 -15.28 -6.62 16.21
N GLY A 63 -14.68 -6.96 15.07
CA GLY A 63 -13.24 -7.18 14.94
C GLY A 63 -12.78 -8.42 15.73
N HIS A 64 -11.49 -8.48 16.08
CA HIS A 64 -10.92 -9.60 16.83
C HIS A 64 -11.61 -9.78 18.19
N LEU A 65 -12.08 -10.98 18.51
CA LEU A 65 -12.74 -11.26 19.79
C LEU A 65 -11.74 -11.40 20.95
N THR A 66 -10.57 -11.97 20.65
CA THR A 66 -9.50 -12.25 21.59
C THR A 66 -8.30 -11.33 21.38
N GLY A 67 -7.54 -11.13 22.45
CA GLY A 67 -6.20 -10.54 22.43
C GLY A 67 -5.20 -11.52 23.04
N LEU A 68 -3.91 -11.26 22.79
CA LEU A 68 -2.79 -12.01 23.36
C LEU A 68 -1.96 -11.06 24.22
N ASP A 69 -1.63 -11.48 25.45
CA ASP A 69 -0.78 -10.71 26.35
C ASP A 69 0.03 -11.67 27.24
N PHE A 70 1.05 -11.17 27.92
CA PHE A 70 1.85 -11.99 28.84
C PHE A 70 1.05 -12.37 30.09
N ASP A 71 1.52 -13.41 30.79
CA ASP A 71 1.03 -13.72 32.12
C ASP A 71 1.21 -12.54 33.08
N ARG A 72 0.33 -12.46 34.09
CA ARG A 72 0.22 -11.32 35.02
C ARG A 72 1.56 -10.89 35.61
N GLN A 73 2.45 -11.84 35.91
CA GLN A 73 3.75 -11.59 36.51
C GLN A 73 4.76 -10.89 35.57
N TYR A 74 4.51 -10.87 34.26
CA TYR A 74 5.37 -10.21 33.26
C TYR A 74 4.76 -8.91 32.72
N LYS A 75 3.50 -8.57 33.06
CA LYS A 75 2.81 -7.40 32.50
C LYS A 75 3.41 -6.05 32.95
N GLY A 76 3.94 -5.98 34.17
CA GLY A 76 4.52 -4.74 34.69
C GLY A 76 5.82 -4.36 33.98
N TRP A 77 6.03 -3.08 33.67
CA TRP A 77 7.23 -2.60 32.97
C TRP A 77 8.55 -2.99 33.65
N MET A 78 8.57 -3.02 34.99
CA MET A 78 9.72 -3.40 35.81
C MET A 78 9.56 -4.78 36.49
N SER A 79 8.54 -5.56 36.09
CA SER A 79 8.26 -6.86 36.72
C SER A 79 9.26 -7.96 36.35
N CYS A 80 9.97 -7.79 35.24
CA CYS A 80 10.96 -8.74 34.74
C CYS A 80 12.00 -8.03 33.86
N PRO A 81 13.21 -8.61 33.68
CA PRO A 81 14.15 -8.13 32.67
C PRO A 81 13.53 -8.22 31.27
N PRO A 82 13.67 -7.20 30.40
CA PRO A 82 13.00 -7.21 29.09
C PRO A 82 13.37 -8.41 28.19
N GLY A 83 14.59 -8.95 28.31
CA GLY A 83 15.02 -10.15 27.58
C GLY A 83 14.25 -11.43 27.95
N SER A 84 13.62 -11.49 29.14
CA SER A 84 12.79 -12.65 29.53
C SER A 84 11.48 -12.74 28.74
N LEU A 85 11.03 -11.66 28.10
CA LEU A 85 9.79 -11.62 27.32
C LEU A 85 9.86 -12.46 26.04
N PHE A 86 11.05 -12.81 25.57
CA PHE A 86 11.22 -13.76 24.47
C PHE A 86 10.66 -15.15 24.81
N GLU A 87 10.68 -15.55 26.09
CA GLU A 87 10.27 -16.89 26.55
C GLU A 87 9.09 -16.86 27.52
N ALA A 88 8.70 -15.68 27.99
CA ALA A 88 7.60 -15.53 28.94
C ALA A 88 6.29 -16.17 28.42
N PRO A 89 5.53 -16.86 29.27
CA PRO A 89 4.23 -17.39 28.89
C PRO A 89 3.27 -16.27 28.48
N VAL A 90 2.50 -16.55 27.42
CA VAL A 90 1.46 -15.68 26.89
C VAL A 90 0.10 -16.37 27.03
N GLN A 91 -0.94 -15.57 27.26
CA GLN A 91 -2.30 -16.02 27.45
C GLN A 91 -3.23 -15.27 26.50
N GLU A 92 -4.18 -16.01 25.91
CA GLU A 92 -5.31 -15.41 25.24
C GLU A 92 -6.36 -14.96 26.25
N PHE A 93 -6.98 -13.83 25.96
CA PHE A 93 -8.09 -13.29 26.76
C PHE A 93 -9.11 -12.63 25.85
N VAL A 94 -10.34 -12.49 26.37
CA VAL A 94 -11.40 -11.71 25.71
C VAL A 94 -11.42 -10.32 26.33
N ASP A 95 -11.41 -9.28 25.49
CA ASP A 95 -11.49 -7.90 25.96
C ASP A 95 -12.79 -7.66 26.74
N LYS A 96 -12.73 -6.79 27.77
CA LYS A 96 -13.87 -6.55 28.68
C LYS A 96 -15.13 -6.09 27.95
N ASP A 97 -14.99 -5.24 26.94
CA ASP A 97 -16.07 -4.73 26.10
C ASP A 97 -16.65 -5.78 25.15
N LYS A 98 -15.92 -6.89 24.94
CA LYS A 98 -16.31 -8.00 24.06
C LYS A 98 -16.87 -9.20 24.82
N LEU A 99 -16.79 -9.22 26.15
CA LEU A 99 -17.40 -10.26 26.98
C LEU A 99 -18.89 -10.50 26.66
N PRO A 100 -19.74 -9.47 26.47
CA PRO A 100 -21.14 -9.69 26.09
C PRO A 100 -21.31 -10.45 24.77
N ILE A 101 -20.41 -10.20 23.80
CA ILE A 101 -20.40 -10.87 22.51
C ILE A 101 -19.96 -12.33 22.67
N ALA A 102 -18.87 -12.57 23.41
CA ALA A 102 -18.38 -13.92 23.68
C ALA A 102 -19.40 -14.77 24.45
N ASP A 103 -20.08 -14.18 25.43
CA ASP A 103 -21.15 -14.84 26.19
C ASP A 103 -22.37 -15.14 25.31
N ASN A 104 -22.75 -14.24 24.40
CA ASN A 104 -23.80 -14.50 23.41
C ASN A 104 -23.44 -15.70 22.52
N ILE A 105 -22.23 -15.71 21.93
CA ILE A 105 -21.76 -16.81 21.10
C ILE A 105 -21.76 -18.12 21.88
N ARG A 106 -21.22 -18.12 23.11
CA ARG A 106 -21.22 -19.29 24.01
C ARG A 106 -22.63 -19.80 24.28
N ASN A 107 -23.59 -18.91 24.53
CA ASN A 107 -24.97 -19.27 24.81
C ASN A 107 -25.70 -19.82 23.59
N GLN A 108 -25.48 -19.26 22.40
CA GLN A 108 -26.06 -19.79 21.16
C GLN A 108 -25.43 -21.11 20.73
N ALA A 109 -24.12 -21.28 20.97
CA ALA A 109 -23.39 -22.50 20.62
C ALA A 109 -23.89 -23.72 21.42
N LYS A 110 -24.28 -23.57 22.70
CA LYS A 110 -24.82 -24.66 23.55
C LYS A 110 -25.96 -25.43 22.90
N TYR A 111 -26.80 -24.75 22.13
CA TYR A 111 -28.00 -25.33 21.51
C TYR A 111 -27.82 -25.63 20.02
N SER A 112 -26.64 -25.36 19.46
CA SER A 112 -26.36 -25.50 18.03
C SER A 112 -25.62 -26.80 17.74
N LYS A 113 -25.93 -27.42 16.60
CA LYS A 113 -25.26 -28.64 16.12
C LYS A 113 -23.97 -28.35 15.36
N ALA A 114 -23.84 -27.13 14.82
CA ALA A 114 -22.67 -26.68 14.09
C ALA A 114 -22.50 -25.16 14.19
N LEU A 115 -21.27 -24.71 13.95
CA LEU A 115 -20.88 -23.31 13.83
C LEU A 115 -20.37 -23.05 12.42
N PHE A 116 -20.99 -22.11 11.70
CA PHE A 116 -20.56 -21.66 10.38
C PHE A 116 -19.98 -20.25 10.50
N ILE A 117 -18.76 -20.05 9.98
CA ILE A 117 -18.03 -18.78 10.07
C ILE A 117 -18.24 -17.98 8.77
N TRP A 118 -18.54 -16.69 8.91
CA TRP A 118 -18.86 -15.76 7.82
C TRP A 118 -17.95 -14.51 7.89
N THR A 119 -16.63 -14.72 7.88
CA THR A 119 -15.64 -13.63 8.02
C THR A 119 -15.34 -12.91 6.71
N ASP A 120 -15.40 -13.60 5.57
CA ASP A 120 -14.98 -13.08 4.25
C ASP A 120 -16.08 -13.27 3.18
N CYS A 121 -17.28 -12.75 3.45
CA CYS A 121 -18.37 -12.80 2.47
C CYS A 121 -18.45 -11.50 1.67
N ASP A 122 -17.51 -11.34 0.75
CA ASP A 122 -17.30 -10.11 -0.02
C ASP A 122 -18.37 -9.82 -1.08
N ARG A 123 -19.36 -10.71 -1.25
CA ARG A 123 -20.32 -10.62 -2.33
C ARG A 123 -21.72 -10.53 -1.77
N GLU A 124 -22.31 -9.35 -1.91
CA GLU A 124 -23.71 -9.06 -1.57
C GLU A 124 -24.71 -9.62 -2.60
N GLU A 125 -24.24 -10.28 -3.64
CA GLU A 125 -25.14 -10.96 -4.55
C GLU A 125 -25.74 -12.17 -3.83
N SER A 126 -27.06 -12.15 -3.64
CA SER A 126 -27.83 -13.18 -2.93
C SER A 126 -27.50 -14.60 -3.41
N ALA A 127 -27.16 -14.76 -4.70
CA ALA A 127 -26.72 -16.03 -5.29
C ALA A 127 -25.38 -16.53 -4.71
N HIS A 128 -24.42 -15.65 -4.46
CA HIS A 128 -23.13 -16.02 -3.88
C HIS A 128 -23.26 -16.40 -2.41
N VAL A 129 -23.98 -15.60 -1.62
CA VAL A 129 -24.29 -15.90 -0.22
C VAL A 129 -24.99 -17.25 -0.11
N ARG A 130 -25.98 -17.52 -0.96
CA ARG A 130 -26.65 -18.84 -1.01
C ARG A 130 -25.70 -19.95 -1.41
N ARG A 131 -24.84 -19.74 -2.41
CA ARG A 131 -23.86 -20.74 -2.84
C ARG A 131 -22.87 -21.09 -1.72
N ALA A 132 -22.35 -20.08 -1.02
CA ALA A 132 -21.45 -20.27 0.13
C ALA A 132 -22.14 -21.07 1.26
N ALA A 133 -23.41 -20.77 1.55
CA ALA A 133 -24.20 -21.54 2.51
C ALA A 133 -24.40 -23.00 2.07
N LEU A 134 -24.61 -23.26 0.77
CA LEU A 134 -24.84 -24.60 0.23
C LEU A 134 -23.56 -25.44 0.05
N ALA A 135 -22.39 -24.81 0.06
CA ALA A 135 -21.10 -25.47 -0.15
C ALA A 135 -20.06 -25.00 0.88
N PRO A 136 -20.27 -25.29 2.19
CA PRO A 136 -19.33 -24.91 3.23
C PRO A 136 -18.00 -25.66 3.07
N VAL A 137 -16.90 -24.98 3.38
CA VAL A 137 -15.55 -25.55 3.43
C VAL A 137 -15.04 -25.60 4.87
N ASN A 138 -14.02 -26.40 5.12
CA ASN A 138 -13.33 -26.40 6.43
C ASN A 138 -12.51 -25.12 6.58
N LEU A 139 -12.32 -24.68 7.83
CA LEU A 139 -11.43 -23.57 8.15
C LEU A 139 -9.99 -23.92 7.77
N ASP A 140 -9.26 -22.93 7.24
CA ASP A 140 -7.83 -23.04 6.98
C ASP A 140 -7.06 -22.76 8.28
N GLU A 141 -6.81 -23.83 9.04
CA GLU A 141 -6.06 -23.79 10.30
C GLU A 141 -4.60 -23.33 10.11
N TYR A 142 -4.03 -23.48 8.91
CA TYR A 142 -2.68 -23.02 8.61
C TYR A 142 -2.65 -21.49 8.49
N GLN A 143 -3.61 -20.89 7.79
CA GLN A 143 -3.74 -19.43 7.73
C GLN A 143 -4.00 -18.83 9.11
N ALA A 144 -4.92 -19.43 9.90
CA ALA A 144 -5.18 -18.99 11.27
C ALA A 144 -3.91 -19.07 12.15
N SER A 145 -3.13 -20.15 12.00
CA SER A 145 -1.87 -20.34 12.71
C SER A 145 -0.80 -19.31 12.33
N ALA A 146 -0.73 -18.89 11.06
CA ALA A 146 0.19 -17.85 10.60
C ALA A 146 -0.14 -16.48 11.23
N VAL A 147 -1.43 -16.12 11.27
CA VAL A 147 -1.88 -14.89 11.95
C VAL A 147 -1.54 -14.93 13.45
N ALA A 148 -1.79 -16.06 14.11
CA ALA A 148 -1.44 -16.23 15.52
C ALA A 148 0.08 -16.14 15.78
N ALA A 149 0.91 -16.69 14.89
CA ALA A 149 2.36 -16.57 14.94
C ALA A 149 2.81 -15.10 14.84
N ARG A 150 2.24 -14.35 13.89
CA ARG A 150 2.53 -12.91 13.71
C ARG A 150 2.17 -12.09 14.95
N ILE A 151 0.97 -12.30 15.50
CA ILE A 151 0.51 -11.62 16.73
C ILE A 151 1.49 -11.87 17.88
N GLU A 152 1.92 -13.12 18.08
CA GLU A 152 2.85 -13.48 19.14
C GLU A 152 4.24 -12.88 18.94
N LEU A 153 4.77 -12.94 17.71
CA LEU A 153 6.07 -12.34 17.39
C LEU A 153 6.07 -10.83 17.61
N ASP A 154 5.04 -10.13 17.13
CA ASP A 154 4.93 -8.69 17.30
C ASP A 154 4.77 -8.29 18.78
N LEU A 155 4.03 -9.07 19.58
CA LEU A 155 3.95 -8.89 21.03
C LEU A 155 5.31 -9.04 21.71
N ARG A 156 5.99 -10.17 21.48
CA ARG A 156 7.26 -10.52 22.16
C ARG A 156 8.37 -9.56 21.80
N ILE A 157 8.62 -9.37 20.50
CA ILE A 157 9.67 -8.50 19.98
C ILE A 157 9.36 -7.04 20.34
N GLY A 158 8.12 -6.61 20.09
CA GLY A 158 7.68 -5.25 20.38
C GLY A 158 7.84 -4.90 21.86
N ALA A 159 7.36 -5.75 22.77
CA ALA A 159 7.46 -5.52 24.20
C ALA A 159 8.91 -5.55 24.71
N ALA A 160 9.73 -6.52 24.28
CA ALA A 160 11.12 -6.64 24.70
C ALA A 160 11.94 -5.39 24.34
N PHE A 161 11.95 -5.00 23.07
CA PHE A 161 12.70 -3.83 22.60
C PHE A 161 12.11 -2.51 23.12
N THR A 162 10.78 -2.37 23.15
CA THR A 162 10.12 -1.16 23.70
C THR A 162 10.50 -0.94 25.15
N ARG A 163 10.43 -1.98 26.00
CA ARG A 163 10.82 -1.85 27.41
C ARG A 163 12.30 -1.57 27.58
N LEU A 164 13.17 -2.27 26.85
CA LEU A 164 14.61 -2.02 26.88
C LEU A 164 14.92 -0.56 26.55
N GLN A 165 14.48 -0.07 25.39
CA GLN A 165 14.86 1.27 24.93
C GLN A 165 14.17 2.37 25.76
N THR A 166 12.91 2.20 26.14
CA THR A 166 12.20 3.20 26.96
C THR A 166 12.89 3.37 28.31
N LEU A 167 13.12 2.28 29.05
CA LEU A 167 13.74 2.34 30.38
C LEU A 167 15.18 2.88 30.31
N GLN A 168 15.92 2.57 29.25
CA GLN A 168 17.30 3.02 29.09
C GLN A 168 17.38 4.48 28.65
N LEU A 169 16.52 4.93 27.74
CA LEU A 169 16.61 6.26 27.12
C LEU A 169 15.90 7.36 27.92
N GLN A 170 14.88 7.03 28.71
CA GLN A 170 14.25 7.97 29.66
C GLN A 170 15.27 8.56 30.67
N THR A 171 16.38 7.85 30.92
CA THR A 171 17.46 8.31 31.81
C THR A 171 18.47 9.23 31.13
N VAL A 172 18.39 9.43 29.81
CA VAL A 172 19.43 10.10 29.03
C VAL A 172 19.17 11.60 28.89
N VAL A 173 17.93 11.98 28.53
CA VAL A 173 17.54 13.39 28.33
C VAL A 173 16.16 13.67 28.92
N ALA A 174 15.98 14.87 29.49
CA ALA A 174 14.73 15.27 30.12
C ALA A 174 13.53 15.23 29.16
N ALA A 175 13.75 15.54 27.88
CA ALA A 175 12.71 15.52 26.83
C ALA A 175 12.11 14.11 26.57
N LEU A 176 12.80 13.05 27.00
CA LEU A 176 12.31 11.68 26.88
C LEU A 176 11.67 11.17 28.17
N LYS A 177 11.77 11.91 29.28
CA LYS A 177 11.16 11.53 30.55
C LYS A 177 9.66 11.29 30.34
N GLU A 178 9.14 10.18 30.85
CA GLU A 178 7.75 9.75 30.72
C GLU A 178 7.26 9.40 29.29
N LYS A 179 8.07 9.61 28.24
CA LYS A 179 7.73 9.16 26.88
C LYS A 179 7.93 7.66 26.74
N VAL A 180 6.95 6.97 26.17
CA VAL A 180 7.10 5.59 25.70
C VAL A 180 7.76 5.60 24.34
N ILE A 181 8.94 5.00 24.25
CA ILE A 181 9.70 4.89 23.01
C ILE A 181 9.46 3.47 22.49
N SER A 182 8.52 3.32 21.57
CA SER A 182 8.08 2.02 21.03
C SER A 182 9.01 1.46 19.94
N TYR A 183 9.21 0.15 19.96
CA TYR A 183 9.78 -0.60 18.86
C TYR A 183 8.73 -1.53 18.27
N GLY A 184 8.73 -1.69 16.95
CA GLY A 184 7.91 -2.68 16.25
C GLY A 184 8.68 -3.25 15.06
N SER A 185 8.58 -4.57 14.87
CA SER A 185 9.35 -5.34 13.88
C SER A 185 9.23 -4.79 12.45
N CYS A 186 8.05 -4.29 12.05
CA CYS A 186 7.81 -3.64 10.76
C CYS A 186 7.80 -2.10 10.85
N GLN A 187 7.42 -1.53 12.00
CA GLN A 187 7.44 -0.09 12.24
C GLN A 187 8.86 0.49 12.09
N PHE A 188 9.85 -0.22 12.63
CA PHE A 188 11.24 0.26 12.68
C PHE A 188 11.93 0.31 11.30
N PRO A 189 11.86 -0.73 10.43
CA PRO A 189 12.38 -0.60 9.07
C PRO A 189 11.58 0.40 8.21
N THR A 190 10.30 0.61 8.48
CA THR A 190 9.51 1.68 7.83
C THR A 190 10.10 3.07 8.14
N LEU A 191 10.45 3.32 9.41
CA LEU A 191 11.20 4.52 9.81
C LEU A 191 12.59 4.56 9.15
N GLY A 192 13.25 3.41 9.05
CA GLY A 192 14.55 3.26 8.38
C GLY A 192 14.57 3.80 6.96
N PHE A 193 13.53 3.55 6.15
CA PHE A 193 13.43 4.13 4.80
C PHE A 193 13.37 5.67 4.80
N VAL A 194 12.64 6.26 5.74
CA VAL A 194 12.52 7.71 5.88
C VAL A 194 13.86 8.33 6.28
N VAL A 195 14.53 7.76 7.29
CA VAL A 195 15.84 8.25 7.76
C VAL A 195 16.90 8.09 6.67
N ASP A 196 16.93 6.95 5.97
CA ASP A 196 17.86 6.69 4.88
C ASP A 196 17.70 7.72 3.74
N ARG A 197 16.46 8.01 3.31
CA ARG A 197 16.21 9.07 2.33
C ARG A 197 16.65 10.42 2.86
N TYR A 198 16.29 10.77 4.10
CA TYR A 198 16.63 12.05 4.70
C TYR A 198 18.16 12.29 4.71
N LEU A 199 18.93 11.31 5.16
CA LEU A 199 20.40 11.41 5.18
C LEU A 199 20.99 11.49 3.77
N ARG A 200 20.41 10.82 2.77
CA ARG A 200 20.82 10.99 1.36
C ARG A 200 20.58 12.42 0.87
N VAL A 201 19.50 13.07 1.29
CA VAL A 201 19.24 14.48 0.96
C VAL A 201 20.25 15.40 1.65
N GLN A 202 20.44 15.23 2.96
CA GLN A 202 21.34 16.07 3.76
C GLN A 202 22.80 15.96 3.35
N ASN A 203 23.27 14.75 3.04
CA ASN A 203 24.66 14.50 2.67
C ASN A 203 24.93 14.69 1.17
N PHE A 204 23.92 15.04 0.37
CA PHE A 204 24.09 15.24 -1.06
C PHE A 204 24.96 16.48 -1.32
N LYS A 205 26.05 16.29 -2.08
CA LYS A 205 26.92 17.37 -2.54
C LYS A 205 26.62 17.64 -4.00
N PRO A 206 25.98 18.78 -4.33
CA PRO A 206 25.66 19.09 -5.72
C PRO A 206 26.92 19.32 -6.57
N GLU A 207 26.92 18.76 -7.77
CA GLU A 207 27.96 18.94 -8.77
C GLU A 207 27.43 19.76 -9.95
N THR A 208 28.23 20.69 -10.45
CA THR A 208 27.90 21.48 -11.63
C THR A 208 28.18 20.65 -12.89
N PHE A 209 27.26 20.70 -13.85
CA PHE A 209 27.42 20.05 -15.13
C PHE A 209 27.03 21.00 -16.27
N TRP A 210 27.50 20.68 -17.47
CA TRP A 210 27.22 21.43 -18.68
C TRP A 210 26.72 20.49 -19.78
N GLY A 211 25.77 20.96 -20.56
CA GLY A 211 25.27 20.22 -21.73
C GLY A 211 25.09 21.15 -22.91
N ILE A 212 25.01 20.56 -24.11
CA ILE A 212 24.73 21.31 -25.33
C ILE A 212 23.22 21.28 -25.58
N LYS A 213 22.62 22.45 -25.75
CA LYS A 213 21.22 22.61 -26.10
C LYS A 213 21.13 23.10 -27.54
N VAL A 214 20.41 22.35 -28.37
CA VAL A 214 20.15 22.68 -29.78
C VAL A 214 18.65 22.88 -29.97
N ILE A 215 18.27 24.00 -30.57
CA ILE A 215 16.88 24.36 -30.82
C ILE A 215 16.69 24.71 -32.30
N LEU A 216 15.59 24.22 -32.86
CA LEU A 216 15.08 24.67 -34.16
C LEU A 216 13.69 25.27 -34.00
N SER A 217 13.48 26.47 -34.51
CA SER A 217 12.17 27.09 -34.67
C SER A 217 11.73 26.96 -36.13
N ARG A 218 10.70 26.15 -36.39
CA ARG A 218 10.17 25.90 -37.75
C ARG A 218 8.66 25.85 -37.71
N GLU A 219 7.98 26.50 -38.66
CA GLU A 219 6.50 26.55 -38.73
C GLU A 219 5.83 27.03 -37.42
N GLY A 220 6.46 28.00 -36.73
CA GLY A 220 5.97 28.48 -35.42
C GLY A 220 6.13 27.48 -34.27
N LYS A 221 6.75 26.32 -34.49
CA LYS A 221 7.03 25.30 -33.47
C LYS A 221 8.50 25.36 -33.05
N LYS A 222 8.74 25.37 -31.74
CA LYS A 222 10.07 25.30 -31.14
C LYS A 222 10.39 23.86 -30.76
N VAL A 223 11.38 23.26 -31.42
CA VAL A 223 11.83 21.88 -31.19
C VAL A 223 13.13 21.90 -30.42
N ASN A 224 13.17 21.24 -29.27
CA ASN A 224 14.38 21.07 -28.50
C ASN A 224 15.01 19.71 -28.82
N PHE A 225 16.26 19.72 -29.26
CA PHE A 225 17.07 18.52 -29.45
C PHE A 225 17.96 18.31 -28.22
N LEU A 226 17.76 17.17 -27.56
CA LEU A 226 18.53 16.75 -26.40
C LEU A 226 19.83 16.09 -26.85
N TRP A 227 20.93 16.50 -26.26
CA TRP A 227 22.24 15.93 -26.55
C TRP A 227 22.30 14.47 -26.11
N LYS A 228 22.79 13.57 -26.97
CA LYS A 228 22.86 12.13 -26.65
C LYS A 228 23.80 11.80 -25.50
N ARG A 229 24.78 12.68 -25.21
CA ARG A 229 25.64 12.56 -24.02
C ARG A 229 24.98 13.08 -22.74
N VAL A 230 23.80 13.67 -22.84
CA VAL A 230 23.04 14.34 -21.77
C VAL A 230 23.77 15.58 -21.24
N HIS A 231 24.86 15.40 -20.51
CA HIS A 231 25.70 16.44 -19.92
C HIS A 231 27.07 15.87 -19.53
N LEU A 232 28.05 16.75 -19.31
CA LEU A 232 29.38 16.42 -18.78
C LEU A 232 29.73 17.34 -17.61
N PHE A 233 30.66 16.90 -16.76
CA PHE A 233 31.14 17.65 -15.59
C PHE A 233 32.41 18.48 -15.88
N ASP A 234 32.79 18.62 -17.15
CA ASP A 234 33.92 19.43 -17.59
C ASP A 234 33.45 20.47 -18.62
N ARG A 235 33.51 21.74 -18.25
CA ARG A 235 33.07 22.85 -19.09
C ARG A 235 33.93 23.01 -20.34
N ALA A 236 35.25 22.84 -20.24
CA ALA A 236 36.17 23.05 -21.37
C ALA A 236 35.93 22.00 -22.46
N VAL A 237 35.67 20.75 -22.07
CA VAL A 237 35.31 19.67 -23.00
C VAL A 237 34.00 19.99 -23.74
N VAL A 238 32.97 20.44 -23.03
CA VAL A 238 31.68 20.81 -23.63
C VAL A 238 31.82 22.02 -24.57
N THR A 239 32.65 23.01 -24.20
CA THR A 239 32.96 24.16 -25.07
C THR A 239 33.63 23.72 -26.36
N MET A 240 34.66 22.88 -26.30
CA MET A 240 35.34 22.37 -27.48
C MET A 240 34.38 21.57 -28.39
N MET A 241 33.47 20.80 -27.82
CA MET A 241 32.44 20.07 -28.57
C MET A 241 31.45 21.02 -29.27
N LEU A 242 30.96 22.05 -28.56
CA LEU A 242 30.07 23.05 -29.16
C LEU A 242 30.76 23.84 -30.28
N GLU A 243 32.03 24.22 -30.12
CA GLU A 243 32.79 24.91 -31.16
C GLU A 243 32.83 24.09 -32.47
N ARG A 244 33.05 22.78 -32.38
CA ARG A 244 32.99 21.87 -33.55
C ARG A 244 31.60 21.83 -34.18
N CYS A 245 30.54 21.88 -33.38
CA CYS A 245 29.18 22.01 -33.90
C CYS A 245 29.00 23.33 -34.66
N LEU A 246 29.40 24.46 -34.07
CA LEU A 246 29.25 25.79 -34.69
C LEU A 246 30.05 25.91 -36.01
N VAL A 247 31.25 25.33 -36.08
CA VAL A 247 32.05 25.27 -37.32
C VAL A 247 31.32 24.51 -38.43
N ALA A 248 30.57 23.45 -38.11
CA ALA A 248 29.81 22.70 -39.10
C ALA A 248 28.62 23.48 -39.70
N LYS A 249 28.15 24.54 -39.02
CA LYS A 249 27.00 25.42 -39.36
C LYS A 249 25.64 24.73 -39.47
N GLN A 250 25.54 23.62 -40.19
CA GLN A 250 24.32 22.88 -40.43
C GLN A 250 24.30 21.55 -39.67
N ALA A 251 23.13 21.21 -39.12
CA ALA A 251 22.82 19.90 -38.60
C ALA A 251 22.17 19.04 -39.68
N LYS A 252 22.51 17.75 -39.71
CA LYS A 252 21.95 16.75 -40.62
C LYS A 252 20.99 15.84 -39.91
N VAL A 253 19.79 15.65 -40.44
CA VAL A 253 18.84 14.64 -39.95
C VAL A 253 19.36 13.25 -40.31
N THR A 254 19.77 12.46 -39.31
CA THR A 254 20.32 11.11 -39.51
C THR A 254 19.26 10.03 -39.43
N LYS A 255 18.19 10.27 -38.64
CA LYS A 255 17.09 9.33 -38.42
C LYS A 255 15.77 10.08 -38.25
N VAL A 256 14.73 9.58 -38.91
CA VAL A 256 13.33 9.91 -38.63
C VAL A 256 12.61 8.58 -38.48
N SER A 257 12.10 8.31 -37.29
CA SER A 257 11.43 7.05 -36.97
C SER A 257 10.07 7.34 -36.37
N GLN A 258 9.02 6.88 -37.04
CA GLN A 258 7.66 6.88 -36.51
C GLN A 258 7.26 5.44 -36.18
N LYS A 259 6.81 5.22 -34.95
CA LYS A 259 6.36 3.91 -34.49
C LYS A 259 4.99 4.01 -33.83
N PRO A 260 4.05 3.13 -34.18
CA PRO A 260 2.86 2.94 -33.35
C PRO A 260 3.28 2.64 -31.92
N THR A 261 2.69 3.35 -30.96
CA THR A 261 2.94 3.18 -29.54
C THR A 261 1.62 3.13 -28.80
N SER A 262 1.63 2.51 -27.63
CA SER A 262 0.45 2.35 -26.81
C SER A 262 0.78 2.69 -25.38
N LYS A 263 -0.14 3.39 -24.71
CA LYS A 263 -0.13 3.45 -23.26
C LYS A 263 -1.16 2.47 -22.72
N TRP A 264 -0.66 1.50 -21.98
CA TRP A 264 -1.50 0.42 -21.51
C TRP A 264 -2.49 0.90 -20.47
N ARG A 265 -3.72 0.42 -20.60
CA ARG A 265 -4.74 0.58 -19.57
C ARG A 265 -4.27 -0.03 -18.25
N PRO A 266 -4.77 0.47 -17.12
CA PRO A 266 -4.34 0.00 -15.82
C PRO A 266 -4.70 -1.47 -15.57
N LEU A 267 -3.91 -2.12 -14.72
CA LEU A 267 -4.26 -3.42 -14.14
C LEU A 267 -5.46 -3.28 -13.18
N PRO A 268 -6.18 -4.38 -12.90
CA PRO A 268 -7.14 -4.44 -11.81
C PRO A 268 -6.57 -3.92 -10.50
N LEU A 269 -7.42 -3.29 -9.69
CA LEU A 269 -6.98 -2.50 -8.54
C LEU A 269 -6.66 -3.40 -7.34
N THR A 270 -5.44 -3.33 -6.83
CA THR A 270 -5.03 -3.96 -5.57
C THR A 270 -5.08 -2.96 -4.41
N THR A 271 -4.90 -3.45 -3.18
CA THR A 271 -4.81 -2.58 -1.99
C THR A 271 -3.59 -1.65 -2.01
N VAL A 272 -2.44 -2.14 -2.47
CA VAL A 272 -1.21 -1.33 -2.58
C VAL A 272 -1.42 -0.22 -3.62
N ASP A 273 -2.00 -0.54 -4.77
CA ASP A 273 -2.33 0.45 -5.81
C ASP A 273 -3.34 1.49 -5.29
N LEU A 274 -4.38 1.05 -4.57
CA LEU A 274 -5.38 1.96 -4.00
C LEU A 274 -4.75 2.94 -3.01
N GLN A 275 -3.85 2.47 -2.12
CA GLN A 275 -3.16 3.34 -1.17
C GLN A 275 -2.20 4.30 -1.87
N MET A 276 -1.34 3.82 -2.77
CA MET A 276 -0.36 4.66 -3.48
C MET A 276 -1.04 5.70 -4.38
N MET A 277 -1.94 5.27 -5.25
CA MET A 277 -2.58 6.15 -6.22
C MET A 277 -3.64 7.01 -5.55
N GLY A 278 -4.37 6.48 -4.57
CA GLY A 278 -5.29 7.27 -3.76
C GLY A 278 -4.56 8.40 -3.04
N SER A 279 -3.40 8.13 -2.44
CA SER A 279 -2.62 9.17 -1.76
C SER A 279 -2.09 10.21 -2.75
N ARG A 280 -1.57 9.77 -3.89
CA ARG A 280 -1.08 10.66 -4.95
C ARG A 280 -2.16 11.55 -5.56
N PHE A 281 -3.31 10.99 -5.90
CA PHE A 281 -4.33 11.68 -6.71
C PHE A 281 -5.45 12.31 -5.88
N LEU A 282 -5.85 11.67 -4.77
CA LEU A 282 -6.97 12.11 -3.93
C LEU A 282 -6.51 12.97 -2.75
N ARG A 283 -5.20 13.00 -2.47
CA ARG A 283 -4.56 13.72 -1.35
C ARG A 283 -5.09 13.29 0.01
N LEU A 284 -5.27 11.99 0.16
CA LEU A 284 -5.67 11.35 1.41
C LEU A 284 -4.52 10.48 1.88
N ASP A 285 -4.24 10.43 3.18
CA ASP A 285 -3.26 9.48 3.70
C ASP A 285 -3.79 8.05 3.56
N SER A 286 -2.87 7.07 3.56
CA SER A 286 -3.20 5.67 3.31
C SER A 286 -4.19 5.10 4.33
N GLN A 287 -4.10 5.52 5.60
CA GLN A 287 -5.00 5.06 6.65
C GLN A 287 -6.43 5.59 6.45
N THR A 288 -6.58 6.85 6.05
CA THR A 288 -7.87 7.42 5.69
C THR A 288 -8.49 6.70 4.48
N ILE A 289 -7.69 6.41 3.44
CA ILE A 289 -8.16 5.67 2.25
C ILE A 289 -8.70 4.29 2.65
N MET A 290 -7.96 3.54 3.47
CA MET A 290 -8.37 2.20 3.89
C MET A 290 -9.64 2.22 4.75
N LYS A 291 -9.77 3.19 5.68
CA LYS A 291 -11.00 3.38 6.47
C LYS A 291 -12.22 3.69 5.59
N VAL A 292 -12.04 4.55 4.59
CA VAL A 292 -13.11 4.90 3.66
C VAL A 292 -13.48 3.72 2.78
N ALA A 293 -12.50 3.00 2.24
CA ALA A 293 -12.74 1.82 1.43
C ALA A 293 -13.47 0.72 2.23
N GLU A 294 -13.09 0.50 3.49
CA GLU A 294 -13.78 -0.45 4.37
C GLU A 294 -15.23 -0.03 4.67
N ALA A 295 -15.48 1.28 4.83
CA ALA A 295 -16.84 1.80 4.98
C ALA A 295 -17.68 1.62 3.70
N LEU A 296 -17.09 1.85 2.52
CA LEU A 296 -17.76 1.62 1.22
C LEU A 296 -18.07 0.13 1.01
N TYR A 297 -17.15 -0.76 1.39
CA TYR A 297 -17.35 -2.21 1.38
C TYR A 297 -18.50 -2.62 2.30
N THR A 298 -18.49 -2.14 3.55
CA THR A 298 -19.53 -2.45 4.55
C THR A 298 -20.93 -1.97 4.12
N LYS A 299 -21.00 -0.96 3.25
CA LYS A 299 -22.24 -0.44 2.65
C LYS A 299 -22.64 -1.13 1.35
N GLY A 300 -21.80 -2.03 0.82
CA GLY A 300 -22.10 -2.78 -0.40
C GLY A 300 -21.70 -2.12 -1.71
N PHE A 301 -20.92 -1.04 -1.67
CA PHE A 301 -20.63 -0.24 -2.87
C PHE A 301 -19.39 -0.74 -3.64
N ILE A 302 -18.42 -1.34 -2.93
CA ILE A 302 -17.21 -1.90 -3.53
C ILE A 302 -16.94 -3.30 -2.98
N SER A 303 -16.13 -4.09 -3.68
CA SER A 303 -15.62 -5.37 -3.17
C SER A 303 -14.62 -5.16 -2.03
N TYR A 304 -14.25 -6.25 -1.35
CA TYR A 304 -13.34 -6.21 -0.22
C TYR A 304 -12.02 -5.47 -0.55
N PRO A 305 -11.63 -4.44 0.22
CA PRO A 305 -10.56 -3.53 -0.18
C PRO A 305 -9.16 -3.98 0.28
N ARG A 306 -9.03 -5.19 0.86
CA ARG A 306 -7.76 -5.79 1.30
C ARG A 306 -7.48 -7.05 0.49
N THR A 307 -6.87 -6.86 -0.68
CA THR A 307 -6.54 -7.92 -1.63
C THR A 307 -5.25 -7.59 -2.37
N GLU A 308 -4.47 -8.63 -2.64
CA GLU A 308 -3.28 -8.56 -3.51
C GLU A 308 -3.62 -8.99 -4.94
N THR A 309 -4.85 -9.39 -5.21
CA THR A 309 -5.28 -9.92 -6.50
C THR A 309 -5.39 -8.83 -7.56
N ASP A 310 -4.63 -8.98 -8.65
CA ASP A 310 -4.58 -8.06 -9.80
C ASP A 310 -5.12 -8.73 -11.09
N GLN A 311 -6.05 -9.68 -10.93
CA GLN A 311 -6.70 -10.40 -12.02
C GLN A 311 -8.15 -10.77 -11.67
N PHE A 312 -9.08 -10.60 -12.61
CA PHE A 312 -10.46 -11.06 -12.43
C PHE A 312 -10.61 -12.53 -12.82
N ASP A 313 -11.37 -13.28 -12.02
CA ASP A 313 -11.83 -14.62 -12.40
C ASP A 313 -12.73 -14.54 -13.65
N LYS A 314 -12.54 -15.48 -14.58
CA LYS A 314 -13.35 -15.62 -15.80
C LYS A 314 -14.84 -15.84 -15.51
N ALA A 315 -15.19 -16.33 -14.33
CA ALA A 315 -16.57 -16.53 -13.90
C ALA A 315 -17.30 -15.22 -13.53
N ILE A 316 -16.58 -14.11 -13.30
CA ILE A 316 -17.20 -12.83 -12.94
C ILE A 316 -17.79 -12.17 -14.19
N ASP A 317 -19.07 -11.83 -14.14
CA ASP A 317 -19.76 -11.09 -15.20
C ASP A 317 -19.46 -9.59 -15.11
N LEU A 318 -18.30 -9.19 -15.64
CA LEU A 318 -17.84 -7.80 -15.59
C LEU A 318 -18.77 -6.84 -16.34
N LYS A 319 -19.47 -7.30 -17.38
CA LYS A 319 -20.41 -6.46 -18.14
C LYS A 319 -21.60 -6.04 -17.28
N LYS A 320 -22.17 -6.95 -16.48
CA LYS A 320 -23.22 -6.59 -15.51
C LYS A 320 -22.76 -5.56 -14.48
N LEU A 321 -21.52 -5.65 -14.02
CA LEU A 321 -20.96 -4.66 -13.10
C LEU A 321 -20.80 -3.29 -13.77
N ILE A 322 -20.45 -3.26 -15.07
CA ILE A 322 -20.40 -2.03 -15.87
C ILE A 322 -21.81 -1.45 -16.09
N GLU A 323 -22.80 -2.29 -16.40
CA GLU A 323 -24.21 -1.88 -16.57
C GLU A 323 -24.76 -1.16 -15.34
N LYS A 324 -24.42 -1.64 -14.14
CA LYS A 324 -24.81 -0.98 -12.88
C LYS A 324 -24.36 0.48 -12.83
N GLN A 325 -23.29 0.88 -13.54
CA GLN A 325 -22.74 2.24 -13.52
C GLN A 325 -23.39 3.21 -14.52
N TYR A 326 -24.33 2.77 -15.35
CA TYR A 326 -25.03 3.61 -16.33
C TYR A 326 -25.71 4.87 -15.80
N PRO A 327 -26.26 4.90 -14.56
CA PRO A 327 -26.94 6.08 -14.05
C PRO A 327 -26.02 7.28 -13.79
N ASP A 328 -24.70 7.08 -13.74
CA ASP A 328 -23.77 8.17 -13.42
C ASP A 328 -23.63 9.18 -14.56
N SER A 329 -23.66 10.47 -14.22
CA SER A 329 -23.55 11.56 -15.20
C SER A 329 -22.13 11.76 -15.73
N SER A 330 -21.11 11.31 -15.00
CA SER A 330 -19.69 11.57 -15.32
C SER A 330 -19.04 10.45 -16.12
N TRP A 331 -19.48 9.20 -15.95
CA TRP A 331 -18.92 8.04 -16.66
C TRP A 331 -19.97 7.07 -17.21
N GLY A 332 -21.26 7.27 -16.93
CA GLY A 332 -22.32 6.33 -17.36
C GLY A 332 -22.39 6.17 -18.88
N GLN A 333 -22.11 7.23 -19.64
CA GLN A 333 -22.01 7.14 -21.10
C GLN A 333 -20.84 6.25 -21.55
N TYR A 334 -19.68 6.40 -20.92
CA TYR A 334 -18.51 5.56 -21.20
C TYR A 334 -18.80 4.09 -20.87
N ALA A 335 -19.48 3.83 -19.75
CA ALA A 335 -19.91 2.49 -19.38
C ALA A 335 -20.84 1.86 -20.42
N ARG A 336 -21.78 2.62 -21.01
CA ARG A 336 -22.63 2.14 -22.12
C ARG A 336 -21.82 1.74 -23.34
N GLU A 337 -20.88 2.59 -23.76
CA GLU A 337 -20.01 2.31 -24.91
C GLU A 337 -19.11 1.09 -24.71
N LEU A 338 -18.65 0.83 -23.48
CA LEU A 338 -17.93 -0.41 -23.17
C LEU A 338 -18.81 -1.62 -23.47
N VAL A 339 -20.04 -1.67 -22.96
CA VAL A 339 -20.92 -2.83 -23.20
C VAL A 339 -21.29 -2.94 -24.68
N ASP A 340 -21.46 -1.81 -25.37
CA ASP A 340 -21.75 -1.68 -26.81
C ASP A 340 -20.50 -1.83 -27.70
N GLY A 341 -19.64 -2.81 -27.40
CA GLY A 341 -18.56 -3.26 -28.29
C GLY A 341 -17.15 -2.76 -27.97
N LYS A 342 -16.97 -1.76 -27.09
CA LYS A 342 -15.62 -1.33 -26.65
C LYS A 342 -15.04 -2.14 -25.48
N PHE A 343 -15.81 -3.04 -24.90
CA PHE A 343 -15.37 -3.87 -23.79
C PHE A 343 -14.17 -4.73 -24.20
N ARG A 344 -13.17 -4.72 -23.32
CA ARG A 344 -12.05 -5.66 -23.34
C ARG A 344 -11.97 -6.33 -21.99
N THR A 345 -11.64 -7.61 -22.01
CA THR A 345 -11.28 -8.31 -20.77
C THR A 345 -10.09 -7.59 -20.12
N PRO A 346 -10.15 -7.33 -18.80
CA PRO A 346 -9.03 -6.74 -18.09
C PRO A 346 -7.73 -7.51 -18.27
N ARG A 347 -6.61 -6.79 -18.25
CA ARG A 347 -5.28 -7.40 -18.28
C ARG A 347 -5.06 -8.23 -17.02
N PHE A 348 -4.34 -9.34 -17.16
CA PHE A 348 -3.90 -10.17 -16.05
C PHE A 348 -2.59 -9.63 -15.48
N GLY A 349 -2.58 -9.32 -14.18
CA GLY A 349 -1.35 -9.12 -13.44
C GLY A 349 -0.72 -10.44 -13.00
N ARG A 350 0.14 -10.40 -11.98
CA ARG A 350 0.94 -11.54 -11.53
C ARG A 350 0.48 -12.14 -10.21
N HIS A 351 -0.47 -11.50 -9.53
CA HIS A 351 -0.78 -11.77 -8.13
C HIS A 351 -2.23 -12.26 -7.98
N ASN A 352 -2.44 -13.22 -7.08
CA ASN A 352 -3.76 -13.77 -6.75
C ASN A 352 -3.70 -14.38 -5.35
N ASP A 353 -4.42 -13.77 -4.40
CA ASP A 353 -4.53 -14.26 -3.03
C ASP A 353 -5.44 -15.49 -2.90
N LYS A 354 -6.16 -15.85 -3.98
CA LYS A 354 -7.13 -16.95 -4.08
C LYS A 354 -8.34 -16.81 -3.15
N ALA A 355 -8.50 -15.65 -2.51
CA ALA A 355 -9.59 -15.34 -1.60
C ALA A 355 -10.53 -14.31 -2.24
N HIS A 356 -9.98 -13.18 -2.68
CA HIS A 356 -10.73 -12.00 -3.06
C HIS A 356 -10.48 -11.61 -4.52
N PRO A 357 -11.51 -11.12 -5.24
CA PRO A 357 -11.29 -10.46 -6.53
C PRO A 357 -10.62 -9.09 -6.33
N PRO A 358 -10.06 -8.49 -7.39
CA PRO A 358 -9.54 -7.12 -7.35
C PRO A 358 -10.60 -6.12 -6.86
N ILE A 359 -10.17 -4.99 -6.31
CA ILE A 359 -11.07 -3.94 -5.79
C ILE A 359 -11.89 -3.34 -6.95
N HIS A 360 -13.22 -3.49 -6.91
CA HIS A 360 -14.13 -3.06 -7.98
C HIS A 360 -15.48 -2.58 -7.43
N PRO A 361 -16.26 -1.76 -8.17
CA PRO A 361 -17.59 -1.35 -7.74
C PRO A 361 -18.59 -2.50 -7.88
N VAL A 362 -19.41 -2.70 -6.85
CA VAL A 362 -20.43 -3.77 -6.79
C VAL A 362 -21.81 -3.25 -7.19
N SER A 363 -22.11 -2.00 -6.86
CA SER A 363 -23.33 -1.28 -7.23
C SER A 363 -23.00 0.15 -7.63
N TRP A 364 -23.95 0.85 -8.26
CA TRP A 364 -23.89 2.30 -8.35
C TRP A 364 -24.49 2.93 -7.10
N VAL A 365 -23.95 4.09 -6.71
CA VAL A 365 -24.43 4.88 -5.59
C VAL A 365 -24.54 6.35 -6.00
N SER A 366 -25.66 6.96 -5.64
CA SER A 366 -25.86 8.40 -5.85
C SER A 366 -24.85 9.20 -5.03
N PRO A 367 -24.21 10.24 -5.61
CA PRO A 367 -23.25 11.08 -4.89
C PRO A 367 -23.78 11.68 -3.58
N ASN A 368 -25.10 11.85 -3.44
CA ASN A 368 -25.72 12.40 -2.23
C ASN A 368 -25.71 11.43 -1.04
N GLN A 369 -25.45 10.14 -1.26
CA GLN A 369 -25.32 9.14 -0.20
C GLN A 369 -23.88 8.99 0.31
N LEU A 370 -22.92 9.68 -0.32
CA LEU A 370 -21.50 9.60 -0.01
C LEU A 370 -21.03 10.91 0.62
N ASN A 371 -20.20 10.81 1.67
CA ASN A 371 -19.46 11.97 2.13
C ASN A 371 -18.33 12.35 1.15
N ALA A 372 -17.66 13.48 1.39
CA ALA A 372 -16.66 14.01 0.46
C ALA A 372 -15.49 13.04 0.17
N ASN A 373 -15.01 12.30 1.18
CA ASN A 373 -13.92 11.34 1.00
C ASN A 373 -14.40 10.03 0.39
N GLU A 374 -15.58 9.54 0.80
CA GLU A 374 -16.26 8.41 0.19
C GLU A 374 -16.48 8.62 -1.31
N LYS A 375 -16.93 9.81 -1.70
CA LYS A 375 -17.12 10.18 -3.11
C LYS A 375 -15.81 10.06 -3.90
N LYS A 376 -14.71 10.61 -3.37
CA LYS A 376 -13.38 10.56 -4.02
C LYS A 376 -12.88 9.13 -4.21
N VAL A 377 -12.94 8.32 -3.15
CA VAL A 377 -12.43 6.93 -3.19
C VAL A 377 -13.32 6.05 -4.07
N TYR A 378 -14.64 6.17 -3.95
CA TYR A 378 -15.59 5.45 -4.80
C TYR A 378 -15.42 5.79 -6.29
N GLU A 379 -15.35 7.09 -6.63
CA GLU A 379 -15.10 7.54 -8.00
C GLU A 379 -13.78 6.99 -8.56
N PHE A 380 -12.71 6.99 -7.75
CA PHE A 380 -11.43 6.42 -8.15
C PHE A 380 -11.54 4.92 -8.48
N VAL A 381 -12.20 4.14 -7.61
CA VAL A 381 -12.43 2.70 -7.81
C VAL A 381 -13.24 2.44 -9.08
N VAL A 382 -14.34 3.18 -9.29
CA VAL A 382 -15.18 3.03 -10.50
C VAL A 382 -14.41 3.36 -11.77
N ARG A 383 -13.75 4.52 -11.82
CA ARG A 383 -12.98 4.93 -13.00
C ARG A 383 -11.85 3.96 -13.30
N ARG A 384 -11.16 3.44 -12.27
CA ARG A 384 -10.13 2.41 -12.42
C ARG A 384 -10.69 1.12 -13.02
N PHE A 385 -11.86 0.68 -12.53
CA PHE A 385 -12.55 -0.50 -13.05
C PHE A 385 -12.99 -0.34 -14.51
N LEU A 386 -13.63 0.78 -14.87
CA LEU A 386 -14.04 1.03 -16.25
C LEU A 386 -12.82 1.12 -17.19
N ALA A 387 -11.73 1.74 -16.73
CA ALA A 387 -10.49 1.84 -17.49
C ALA A 387 -9.84 0.47 -17.75
N CYS A 388 -9.83 -0.43 -16.75
CA CYS A 388 -9.25 -1.76 -16.94
C CYS A 388 -10.05 -2.61 -17.95
N CYS A 389 -11.34 -2.33 -18.11
CA CYS A 389 -12.24 -2.98 -19.08
C CYS A 389 -12.24 -2.32 -20.48
N SER A 390 -11.38 -1.33 -20.72
CA SER A 390 -11.33 -0.56 -21.97
C SER A 390 -10.18 -1.00 -22.90
N ASP A 391 -10.04 -0.34 -24.05
CA ASP A 391 -8.85 -0.43 -24.90
C ASP A 391 -7.68 0.40 -24.34
N ASP A 392 -6.45 0.00 -24.68
CA ASP A 392 -5.25 0.79 -24.41
C ASP A 392 -5.27 2.08 -25.23
N ALA A 393 -4.69 3.17 -24.71
CA ALA A 393 -4.55 4.39 -25.50
C ALA A 393 -3.54 4.14 -26.63
N LYS A 394 -3.85 4.58 -27.84
CA LYS A 394 -2.99 4.41 -29.02
C LYS A 394 -2.47 5.74 -29.52
N GLY A 395 -1.22 5.73 -29.94
CA GLY A 395 -0.54 6.92 -30.41
C GLY A 395 0.56 6.59 -31.40
N GLN A 396 1.20 7.62 -31.91
CA GLN A 396 2.37 7.53 -32.76
C GLN A 396 3.52 8.25 -32.07
N GLY A 397 4.58 7.49 -31.77
CA GLY A 397 5.82 8.04 -31.26
C GLY A 397 6.73 8.42 -32.42
N THR A 398 7.23 9.64 -32.41
CA THR A 398 8.18 10.15 -33.41
C THR A 398 9.51 10.40 -32.72
N GLU A 399 10.57 9.76 -33.21
CA GLU A 399 11.95 9.97 -32.79
C GLU A 399 12.73 10.54 -33.96
N ILE A 400 13.44 11.65 -33.72
CA ILE A 400 14.29 12.30 -34.70
C ILE A 400 15.68 12.40 -34.10
N GLU A 401 16.68 11.99 -34.88
CA GLU A 401 18.08 12.18 -34.53
C GLU A 401 18.74 13.07 -35.55
N ILE A 402 19.60 13.96 -35.06
CA ILE A 402 20.41 14.86 -35.86
C ILE A 402 21.87 14.71 -35.48
N GLN A 403 22.74 14.92 -36.46
CA GLN A 403 24.17 15.07 -36.28
C GLN A 403 24.54 16.54 -36.53
N TYR A 404 25.22 17.17 -35.59
CA TYR A 404 25.67 18.54 -35.70
C TYR A 404 27.17 18.60 -35.35
N GLY A 405 28.02 18.78 -36.36
CA GLY A 405 29.45 18.46 -36.25
C GLY A 405 29.68 16.98 -35.96
N GLU A 406 30.46 16.67 -34.94
CA GLU A 406 30.72 15.29 -34.47
C GLU A 406 29.69 14.80 -33.44
N GLU A 407 28.83 15.69 -32.94
CA GLU A 407 27.90 15.39 -31.87
C GLU A 407 26.52 14.98 -32.39
N SER A 408 25.84 14.14 -31.60
CA SER A 408 24.51 13.63 -31.93
C SER A 408 23.47 14.12 -30.93
N PHE A 409 22.30 14.49 -31.44
CA PHE A 409 21.17 14.93 -30.64
C PHE A 409 19.91 14.19 -31.06
N HIS A 410 18.93 14.14 -30.17
CA HIS A 410 17.65 13.50 -30.45
C HIS A 410 16.48 14.31 -29.88
N THR A 411 15.31 14.11 -30.46
CA THR A 411 14.07 14.65 -29.92
C THR A 411 12.95 13.64 -30.10
N ASN A 412 12.03 13.63 -29.14
CA ASN A 412 10.91 12.70 -29.11
C ASN A 412 9.60 13.49 -29.07
N GLY A 413 8.62 13.00 -29.83
CA GLY A 413 7.27 13.53 -29.87
C GLY A 413 6.25 12.40 -29.81
N LEU A 414 5.05 12.75 -29.35
CA LEU A 414 3.94 11.83 -29.24
C LEU A 414 2.68 12.51 -29.80
N ILE A 415 1.99 11.80 -30.67
CA ILE A 415 0.64 12.15 -31.12
C ILE A 415 -0.31 11.07 -30.59
N VAL A 416 -1.28 11.46 -29.76
CA VAL A 416 -2.33 10.53 -29.30
C VAL A 416 -3.38 10.44 -30.39
N LEU A 417 -3.60 9.23 -30.90
CA LEU A 417 -4.57 8.94 -31.97
C LEU A 417 -5.91 8.50 -31.38
N GLU A 418 -5.86 7.63 -30.36
CA GLU A 418 -7.03 7.14 -29.63
C GLU A 418 -6.77 7.24 -28.12
N ARG A 419 -7.61 8.00 -27.41
CA ARG A 419 -7.46 8.19 -25.96
C ARG A 419 -7.94 6.98 -25.15
N ASN A 420 -8.99 6.30 -25.62
CA ASN A 420 -9.55 5.07 -25.05
C ASN A 420 -9.71 5.16 -23.51
N TYR A 421 -9.01 4.35 -22.71
CA TYR A 421 -9.15 4.37 -21.25
C TYR A 421 -8.88 5.76 -20.60
N LEU A 422 -8.10 6.63 -21.26
CA LEU A 422 -7.78 7.97 -20.76
C LEU A 422 -8.99 8.92 -20.69
N ASP A 423 -10.09 8.59 -21.37
CA ASP A 423 -11.32 9.40 -21.32
C ASP A 423 -12.12 9.17 -20.04
N VAL A 424 -12.02 7.98 -19.43
CA VAL A 424 -12.65 7.69 -18.13
C VAL A 424 -11.67 7.83 -16.96
N TYR A 425 -10.38 7.52 -17.17
CA TYR A 425 -9.35 7.54 -16.14
C TYR A 425 -8.54 8.84 -16.11
N VAL A 426 -9.20 9.91 -15.67
CA VAL A 426 -8.67 11.29 -15.66
C VAL A 426 -7.41 11.50 -14.81
N TYR A 427 -7.04 10.52 -13.99
CA TYR A 427 -5.84 10.55 -13.15
C TYR A 427 -4.55 10.30 -13.94
N ASP A 428 -4.67 9.70 -15.13
CA ASP A 428 -3.54 9.36 -15.97
C ASP A 428 -3.47 10.25 -17.21
N LYS A 429 -2.26 10.70 -17.56
CA LYS A 429 -2.03 11.65 -18.67
C LYS A 429 -1.06 11.09 -19.69
N TRP A 430 -1.32 11.33 -20.96
CA TRP A 430 -0.44 10.91 -22.05
C TRP A 430 -0.34 12.02 -23.07
N GLU A 431 0.66 12.88 -22.89
CA GLU A 431 0.83 14.11 -23.65
C GLU A 431 2.32 14.28 -23.98
N SER A 432 2.61 14.88 -25.14
CA SER A 432 3.97 15.28 -25.51
C SER A 432 4.28 16.66 -24.94
N SER A 433 5.51 16.88 -24.49
CA SER A 433 6.00 18.21 -24.09
C SER A 433 6.30 19.13 -25.28
N GLN A 434 6.35 18.59 -26.49
CA GLN A 434 6.69 19.35 -27.70
C GLN A 434 5.97 18.81 -28.95
N GLN A 435 5.63 19.72 -29.86
CA GLN A 435 5.10 19.41 -31.18
C GLN A 435 6.25 19.36 -32.19
N ILE A 436 6.33 18.26 -32.95
CA ILE A 436 7.41 18.04 -33.91
C ILE A 436 6.88 18.32 -35.33
N PRO A 437 7.45 19.29 -36.09
CA PRO A 437 7.15 19.48 -37.51
C PRO A 437 7.75 18.34 -38.37
N ASN A 438 7.40 18.24 -39.66
CA ASN A 438 7.84 17.13 -40.51
C ASN A 438 9.32 17.24 -40.92
N PHE A 439 10.15 16.26 -40.57
CA PHE A 439 11.56 16.21 -41.00
C PHE A 439 11.78 15.10 -42.03
N GLU A 440 12.71 15.32 -42.95
CA GLU A 440 13.14 14.32 -43.92
C GLU A 440 14.52 13.77 -43.57
N ARG A 441 14.72 12.46 -43.76
CA ARG A 441 16.04 11.86 -43.53
C ARG A 441 17.04 12.42 -44.53
N GLY A 442 18.16 12.93 -44.04
CA GLY A 442 19.19 13.56 -44.86
C GLY A 442 19.02 15.07 -45.03
N GLU A 443 17.89 15.65 -44.60
CA GLU A 443 17.68 17.10 -44.56
C GLU A 443 18.80 17.79 -43.78
N LEU A 444 19.27 18.93 -44.30
CA LEU A 444 20.23 19.82 -43.65
C LEU A 444 19.50 21.08 -43.20
N PHE A 445 19.76 21.53 -41.98
CA PHE A 445 19.20 22.79 -41.48
C PHE A 445 20.20 23.50 -40.56
N GLU A 446 20.08 24.81 -40.45
CA GLU A 446 20.82 25.61 -39.47
C GLU A 446 20.00 25.72 -38.18
N PRO A 447 20.53 25.30 -37.01
CA PRO A 447 19.83 25.47 -35.74
C PRO A 447 19.55 26.95 -35.45
N THR A 448 18.38 27.26 -34.89
CA THR A 448 18.04 28.62 -34.49
C THR A 448 18.82 29.06 -33.24
N GLU A 449 19.12 28.12 -32.35
CA GLU A 449 19.90 28.35 -31.14
C GLU A 449 20.76 27.10 -30.87
N ALA A 450 22.05 27.30 -30.62
CA ALA A 450 22.96 26.26 -30.14
C ALA A 450 23.85 26.88 -29.05
N ASN A 451 23.65 26.47 -27.80
CA ASN A 451 24.40 27.01 -26.67
C ASN A 451 24.71 25.95 -25.62
N ILE A 452 25.65 26.28 -24.74
CA ILE A 452 25.88 25.52 -23.52
C ILE A 452 24.84 25.95 -22.49
N PHE A 453 24.18 24.99 -21.86
CA PHE A 453 23.45 25.24 -20.64
C PHE A 453 24.26 24.71 -19.45
N GLU A 454 24.21 25.46 -18.36
CA GLU A 454 24.76 25.06 -17.07
C GLU A 454 23.63 24.51 -16.21
N GLY A 455 23.87 23.36 -15.58
CA GLY A 455 22.99 22.73 -14.63
C GLY A 455 23.75 22.35 -13.36
N LYS A 456 22.98 22.02 -12.33
CA LYS A 456 23.52 21.54 -11.06
C LYS A 456 22.72 20.33 -10.65
N THR A 457 23.39 19.25 -10.27
CA THR A 457 22.70 18.04 -9.81
C THR A 457 21.89 18.39 -8.56
N THR A 458 20.68 17.86 -8.44
CA THR A 458 19.80 18.12 -7.30
C THR A 458 19.71 16.90 -6.41
N ALA A 459 19.65 17.12 -5.10
CA ALA A 459 19.35 16.06 -4.15
C ALA A 459 18.00 15.40 -4.49
N PRO A 460 17.79 14.11 -4.13
CA PRO A 460 16.47 13.52 -4.22
C PRO A 460 15.47 14.26 -3.32
N ASN A 461 14.18 14.19 -3.62
CA ASN A 461 13.17 14.69 -2.69
C ASN A 461 13.02 13.76 -1.47
N TYR A 462 12.52 14.30 -0.37
CA TYR A 462 12.08 13.49 0.78
C TYR A 462 10.96 12.53 0.38
N LEU A 463 10.78 11.45 1.13
CA LEU A 463 9.77 10.45 0.80
C LEU A 463 8.36 11.01 0.97
N THR A 464 7.53 10.81 -0.03
CA THR A 464 6.07 10.91 0.07
C THR A 464 5.47 9.58 0.54
N GLU A 465 4.22 9.57 0.97
CA GLU A 465 3.51 8.34 1.38
C GLU A 465 3.39 7.29 0.27
N PRO A 466 3.08 7.64 -0.99
CA PRO A 466 3.13 6.68 -2.09
C PRO A 466 4.51 6.05 -2.30
N GLU A 467 5.59 6.84 -2.17
CA GLU A 467 6.95 6.33 -2.32
C GLU A 467 7.36 5.41 -1.16
N LEU A 468 6.94 5.73 0.07
CA LEU A 468 7.17 4.88 1.23
C LEU A 468 6.43 3.53 1.11
N ILE A 469 5.16 3.56 0.67
CA ILE A 469 4.39 2.34 0.37
C ILE A 469 5.10 1.52 -0.71
N GLY A 470 5.55 2.16 -1.80
CA GLY A 470 6.29 1.47 -2.87
C GLY A 470 7.62 0.86 -2.39
N LEU A 471 8.31 1.49 -1.44
CA LEU A 471 9.51 0.92 -0.82
C LEU A 471 9.18 -0.27 0.10
N MET A 472 8.10 -0.19 0.88
CA MET A 472 7.65 -1.30 1.73
C MET A 472 7.27 -2.53 0.89
N ASP A 473 6.49 -2.32 -0.18
CA ASP A 473 6.07 -3.35 -1.14
C ASP A 473 7.27 -4.00 -1.84
N ALA A 474 8.18 -3.19 -2.42
CA ALA A 474 9.37 -3.69 -3.11
C ALA A 474 10.32 -4.48 -2.19
N ASN A 475 10.26 -4.25 -0.88
CA ASN A 475 11.06 -4.95 0.12
C ASN A 475 10.28 -6.07 0.85
N GLY A 476 9.01 -6.30 0.51
CA GLY A 476 8.21 -7.38 1.08
C GLY A 476 7.94 -7.22 2.58
N ILE A 477 7.69 -5.99 3.04
CA ILE A 477 7.26 -5.73 4.43
C ILE A 477 5.91 -5.01 4.45
N GLY A 478 5.10 -5.28 5.48
CA GLY A 478 3.75 -4.71 5.57
C GLY A 478 2.76 -5.34 4.60
N THR A 479 2.97 -6.61 4.22
CA THR A 479 2.04 -7.42 3.42
C THR A 479 0.70 -7.59 4.13
N ASP A 480 -0.28 -8.22 3.48
CA ASP A 480 -1.64 -8.40 4.02
C ASP A 480 -2.33 -7.06 4.36
N ALA A 481 -2.10 -6.03 3.54
CA ALA A 481 -2.68 -4.69 3.69
C ALA A 481 -2.35 -3.99 5.04
N THR A 482 -1.19 -4.25 5.63
CA THR A 482 -0.77 -3.67 6.92
C THR A 482 0.12 -2.41 6.79
N MET A 483 0.55 -2.04 5.58
CA MET A 483 1.43 -0.86 5.34
C MET A 483 0.89 0.44 5.95
N ALA A 484 -0.39 0.76 5.71
CA ALA A 484 -1.03 1.97 6.25
C ALA A 484 -0.95 2.06 7.78
N GLU A 485 -1.03 0.92 8.48
CA GLU A 485 -0.94 0.89 9.95
C GLU A 485 0.48 1.18 10.44
N HIS A 486 1.49 0.63 9.79
CA HIS A 486 2.89 0.88 10.16
C HIS A 486 3.30 2.33 9.88
N ILE A 487 2.84 2.90 8.77
CA ILE A 487 3.02 4.32 8.44
C ILE A 487 2.28 5.21 9.45
N ALA A 488 1.06 4.86 9.85
CA ALA A 488 0.34 5.57 10.90
C ALA A 488 1.07 5.51 12.25
N LYS A 489 1.61 4.34 12.63
CA LYS A 489 2.35 4.14 13.89
C LYS A 489 3.60 5.01 13.98
N ILE A 490 4.40 5.16 12.91
CA ILE A 490 5.58 6.05 12.96
C ILE A 490 5.22 7.54 13.06
N LYS A 491 4.05 7.94 12.51
CA LYS A 491 3.48 9.30 12.67
C LYS A 491 3.00 9.53 14.10
N GLU A 492 2.17 8.61 14.64
CA GLU A 492 1.62 8.68 16.00
C GLU A 492 2.70 8.73 17.08
N ARG A 493 3.80 8.00 16.86
CA ARG A 493 4.94 7.95 17.80
C ARG A 493 5.93 9.11 17.65
N GLU A 494 5.61 10.10 16.82
CA GLU A 494 6.44 11.29 16.58
C GLU A 494 7.87 10.94 16.09
N TYR A 495 8.05 9.81 15.40
CA TYR A 495 9.33 9.47 14.78
C TYR A 495 9.53 10.16 13.43
N VAL A 496 8.43 10.55 12.81
CA VAL A 496 8.40 11.36 11.60
C VAL A 496 7.40 12.51 11.78
N ALA A 497 7.68 13.62 11.13
CA ALA A 497 6.77 14.74 10.95
C ALA A 497 6.40 14.84 9.46
N ILE A 498 5.22 15.39 9.19
CA ILE A 498 4.80 15.70 7.82
C ILE A 498 5.18 17.13 7.51
N ASN A 499 6.04 17.30 6.51
CA ASN A 499 6.35 18.59 5.93
C ASN A 499 5.53 18.79 4.66
N GLN A 500 5.03 20.01 4.43
CA GLN A 500 4.32 20.35 3.21
C GLN A 500 5.23 21.18 2.30
N ARG A 501 5.59 20.62 1.16
CA ARG A 501 6.32 21.33 0.11
C ARG A 501 5.35 21.91 -0.91
N GLY A 502 5.49 23.20 -1.21
CA GLY A 502 4.62 23.93 -2.13
C GLY A 502 3.26 24.31 -1.52
N SER A 503 2.44 25.01 -2.30
CA SER A 503 1.14 25.54 -1.85
C SER A 503 0.01 25.17 -2.81
N GLY A 504 -1.23 25.24 -2.29
CA GLY A 504 -2.44 25.00 -3.06
C GLY A 504 -2.46 23.64 -3.76
N ARG A 505 -2.79 23.64 -5.07
CA ARG A 505 -2.85 22.42 -5.89
C ARG A 505 -1.47 21.81 -6.21
N SER A 506 -0.36 22.41 -5.81
CA SER A 506 0.97 21.82 -5.97
C SER A 506 1.56 21.33 -4.64
N ALA A 507 0.82 21.44 -3.54
CA ALA A 507 1.26 20.94 -2.24
C ALA A 507 1.48 19.43 -2.26
N VAL A 508 2.67 19.01 -1.79
CA VAL A 508 3.08 17.62 -1.62
C VAL A 508 3.46 17.43 -0.15
N GLN A 509 2.94 16.37 0.46
CA GLN A 509 3.28 15.99 1.83
C GLN A 509 4.44 15.00 1.81
N GLU A 510 5.48 15.31 2.57
CA GLU A 510 6.73 14.58 2.64
C GLU A 510 7.06 14.22 4.10
N PHE A 511 7.64 13.05 4.32
CA PHE A 511 8.11 12.61 5.63
C PHE A 511 9.49 13.19 5.94
N ILE A 512 9.58 13.88 7.07
CA ILE A 512 10.83 14.31 7.67
C ILE A 512 11.02 13.54 8.97
N PRO A 513 12.10 12.79 9.17
CA PRO A 513 12.32 12.12 10.45
C PRO A 513 12.55 13.17 11.54
N THR A 514 11.97 12.94 12.71
CA THR A 514 12.27 13.79 13.88
C THR A 514 13.66 13.48 14.40
N ARG A 515 14.20 14.35 15.25
CA ARG A 515 15.49 14.12 15.91
C ARG A 515 15.52 12.78 16.66
N LEU A 516 14.41 12.40 17.30
CA LEU A 516 14.28 11.09 17.94
C LEU A 516 14.29 9.95 16.90
N GLY A 517 13.58 10.10 15.78
CA GLY A 517 13.58 9.12 14.70
C GLY A 517 14.98 8.84 14.14
N ILE A 518 15.74 9.89 13.86
CA ILE A 518 17.14 9.78 13.41
C ILE A 518 18.01 9.11 14.48
N ALA A 519 17.91 9.57 15.74
CA ALA A 519 18.69 9.04 16.85
C ALA A 519 18.48 7.53 17.06
N LEU A 520 17.24 7.06 16.94
CA LEU A 520 16.93 5.64 17.07
C LEU A 520 17.54 4.84 15.92
N VAL A 521 17.30 5.23 14.66
CA VAL A 521 17.84 4.50 13.50
C VAL A 521 19.36 4.46 13.53
N GLU A 522 20.03 5.60 13.67
CA GLU A 522 21.50 5.66 13.73
C GLU A 522 22.03 4.90 14.95
N GLY A 523 21.39 5.03 16.11
CA GLY A 523 21.82 4.34 17.32
C GLY A 523 21.74 2.82 17.21
N TYR A 524 20.69 2.28 16.58
CA TYR A 524 20.56 0.84 16.33
C TYR A 524 21.51 0.35 15.23
N ASP A 525 21.78 1.15 14.19
CA ASP A 525 22.78 0.80 13.17
C ASP A 525 24.19 0.76 13.78
N ASN A 526 24.53 1.72 14.65
CA ASN A 526 25.81 1.75 15.37
C ASN A 526 25.98 0.56 16.36
N VAL A 527 24.89 -0.02 16.86
CA VAL A 527 24.94 -1.24 17.71
C VAL A 527 25.48 -2.44 16.92
N VAL A 528 25.11 -2.56 15.65
CA VAL A 528 25.48 -3.71 14.82
C VAL A 528 26.70 -3.45 13.94
N GLU A 529 27.11 -2.18 13.79
CA GLU A 529 28.30 -1.79 13.05
C GLU A 529 29.56 -2.54 13.56
N GLY A 530 30.30 -3.13 12.61
CA GLY A 530 31.51 -3.90 12.87
C GLY A 530 31.29 -5.32 13.43
N LEU A 531 30.04 -5.74 13.67
CA LEU A 531 29.75 -7.10 14.12
C LEU A 531 29.50 -8.02 12.92
N PRO A 532 30.26 -9.12 12.76
CA PRO A 532 29.98 -10.08 11.71
C PRO A 532 28.62 -10.73 11.94
N ASN A 533 27.86 -10.95 10.87
CA ASN A 533 26.56 -11.64 10.87
C ASN A 533 25.44 -10.99 11.70
N SER A 534 25.63 -9.78 12.22
CA SER A 534 24.57 -9.06 12.95
C SER A 534 23.70 -8.26 11.98
N VAL A 535 22.40 -8.49 11.99
CA VAL A 535 21.46 -7.85 11.06
C VAL A 535 20.98 -6.50 11.62
N SER A 536 20.99 -5.46 10.79
CA SER A 536 20.41 -4.16 11.15
C SER A 536 18.89 -4.26 11.27
N LEU A 537 18.35 -3.72 12.38
CA LEU A 537 16.92 -3.59 12.59
C LEU A 537 16.29 -2.50 11.71
N SER A 538 17.07 -1.50 11.27
CA SER A 538 16.58 -0.42 10.41
C SER A 538 16.36 -0.87 8.96
N LYS A 539 16.98 -1.99 8.58
CA LYS A 539 16.81 -2.61 7.25
C LYS A 539 15.68 -3.65 7.29
N PRO A 540 14.95 -3.84 6.17
CA PRO A 540 13.74 -4.66 6.15
C PRO A 540 14.01 -6.18 6.18
N PHE A 541 15.25 -6.64 6.34
CA PHE A 541 15.63 -8.04 6.12
C PHE A 541 14.98 -9.02 7.10
N LEU A 542 15.08 -8.79 8.42
CA LEU A 542 14.38 -9.60 9.42
C LEU A 542 12.85 -9.51 9.26
N ARG A 543 12.40 -8.30 8.91
CA ARG A 543 11.08 -7.94 8.38
C ARG A 543 10.52 -9.03 7.47
N LYS A 544 11.14 -9.02 6.29
CA LYS A 544 10.80 -9.82 5.13
C LYS A 544 10.92 -11.32 5.41
N GLU A 545 11.99 -11.73 6.10
CA GLU A 545 12.18 -13.14 6.48
C GLU A 545 11.02 -13.64 7.35
N MET A 546 10.53 -12.82 8.29
CA MET A 546 9.36 -13.17 9.10
C MET A 546 8.10 -13.37 8.23
N GLU A 547 7.83 -12.46 7.29
CA GLU A 547 6.67 -12.57 6.39
C GLU A 547 6.77 -13.80 5.47
N LEU A 548 7.96 -14.12 4.96
CA LEU A 548 8.19 -15.32 4.15
C LEU A 548 7.92 -16.61 4.95
N ARG A 549 8.31 -16.64 6.24
CA ARG A 549 8.02 -17.78 7.11
C ARG A 549 6.53 -17.93 7.45
N MET A 550 5.74 -16.86 7.40
CA MET A 550 4.28 -16.98 7.52
C MET A 550 3.68 -17.79 6.36
N ILE A 551 4.26 -17.66 5.16
CA ILE A 551 3.87 -18.46 3.98
C ILE A 551 4.24 -19.95 4.19
N GLU A 552 5.35 -20.24 4.87
CA GLU A 552 5.72 -21.62 5.23
C GLU A 552 4.69 -22.26 6.17
N ILE A 553 4.12 -21.49 7.11
CA ILE A 553 2.99 -21.95 7.93
C ILE A 553 1.76 -22.18 7.04
N CYS A 554 1.39 -21.21 6.21
CA CYS A 554 0.20 -21.29 5.35
C CYS A 554 0.26 -22.47 4.36
N SER A 555 1.46 -22.86 3.93
CA SER A 555 1.68 -24.02 3.05
C SER A 555 1.79 -25.35 3.80
N GLY A 556 1.76 -25.34 5.14
CA GLY A 556 1.94 -26.52 5.99
C GLY A 556 3.37 -27.07 6.00
N THR A 557 4.36 -26.33 5.49
CA THR A 557 5.77 -26.76 5.44
C THR A 557 6.49 -26.57 6.77
N LYS A 558 6.04 -25.64 7.61
CA LYS A 558 6.50 -25.48 9.00
C LYS A 558 5.33 -25.27 9.95
N THR A 559 5.53 -25.66 11.20
CA THR A 559 4.58 -25.38 12.28
C THR A 559 4.71 -23.95 12.81
N ARG A 560 3.65 -23.44 13.44
CA ARG A 560 3.67 -22.17 14.17
C ARG A 560 4.81 -22.11 15.18
N GLN A 561 5.02 -23.17 15.97
CA GLN A 561 6.03 -23.19 17.02
C GLN A 561 7.44 -23.06 16.46
N GLU A 562 7.76 -23.79 15.39
CA GLU A 562 9.07 -23.70 14.73
C GLU A 562 9.35 -22.30 14.20
N VAL A 563 8.38 -21.70 13.50
CA VAL A 563 8.53 -20.36 12.92
C VAL A 563 8.65 -19.29 14.01
N VAL A 564 7.85 -19.36 15.06
CA VAL A 564 7.93 -18.43 16.20
C VAL A 564 9.31 -18.55 16.86
N GLN A 565 9.76 -19.76 17.19
CA GLN A 565 11.05 -19.96 17.85
C GLN A 565 12.22 -19.47 16.98
N GLN A 566 12.29 -19.89 15.72
CA GLN A 566 13.38 -19.50 14.81
C GLN A 566 13.42 -17.98 14.60
N SER A 567 12.27 -17.31 14.55
CA SER A 567 12.21 -15.86 14.38
C SER A 567 12.61 -15.14 15.67
N LEU A 568 12.16 -15.63 16.83
CA LEU A 568 12.58 -15.08 18.13
C LEU A 568 14.09 -15.24 18.35
N ASP A 569 14.69 -16.35 17.93
CA ASP A 569 16.15 -16.56 18.05
C ASP A 569 16.95 -15.48 17.32
N MET A 570 16.56 -15.14 16.09
CA MET A 570 17.19 -14.08 15.30
C MET A 570 17.06 -12.70 15.99
N TYR A 571 15.86 -12.37 16.49
CA TYR A 571 15.65 -11.10 17.20
C TYR A 571 16.34 -11.07 18.58
N ARG A 572 16.45 -12.22 19.25
CA ARG A 572 17.14 -12.34 20.56
C ARG A 572 18.62 -12.03 20.42
N GLU A 573 19.27 -12.49 19.35
CA GLU A 573 20.67 -12.16 19.07
C GLU A 573 20.89 -10.64 18.97
N VAL A 574 20.10 -9.96 18.15
CA VAL A 574 20.19 -8.49 17.99
C VAL A 574 19.82 -7.77 19.29
N PHE A 575 18.87 -8.29 20.05
CA PHE A 575 18.50 -7.77 21.37
C PHE A 575 19.68 -7.83 22.35
N ILE A 576 20.40 -8.96 22.41
CA ILE A 576 21.59 -9.14 23.26
C ILE A 576 22.69 -8.14 22.88
N HIS A 577 22.96 -7.97 21.58
CA HIS A 577 23.91 -6.96 21.10
C HIS A 577 23.49 -5.54 21.50
N THR A 578 22.21 -5.21 21.34
CA THR A 578 21.64 -3.92 21.77
C THR A 578 21.83 -3.69 23.26
N GLN A 579 21.55 -4.69 24.09
CA GLN A 579 21.72 -4.57 25.54
C GLN A 579 23.20 -4.38 25.92
N ARG A 580 24.13 -5.12 25.31
CA ARG A 580 25.57 -5.00 25.57
C ARG A 580 26.16 -3.68 25.09
N ARG A 581 25.68 -3.16 23.96
CA ARG A 581 26.13 -1.90 23.34
C ARG A 581 25.15 -0.75 23.52
N ILE A 582 24.34 -0.76 24.59
CA ILE A 582 23.26 0.23 24.80
C ILE A 582 23.75 1.68 24.79
N ASN A 583 25.02 1.90 25.15
CA ASN A 583 25.63 3.22 25.10
C ASN A 583 25.68 3.82 23.68
N MET A 584 25.72 3.01 22.62
CA MET A 584 25.62 3.51 21.23
C MET A 584 24.29 4.20 20.99
N LEU A 585 23.20 3.60 21.46
CA LEU A 585 21.85 4.19 21.39
C LEU A 585 21.74 5.44 22.26
N LYS A 586 22.27 5.40 23.50
CA LYS A 586 22.29 6.58 24.39
C LYS A 586 23.08 7.74 23.78
N ASN A 587 24.22 7.46 23.17
CA ASN A 587 25.07 8.49 22.54
C ASN A 587 24.40 9.11 21.31
N ALA A 588 23.76 8.31 20.46
CA ALA A 588 22.97 8.85 19.34
C ALA A 588 21.84 9.76 19.85
N CYS A 589 21.12 9.37 20.91
CA CYS A 589 20.12 10.24 21.53
C CYS A 589 20.72 11.53 22.11
N ARG A 590 21.90 11.50 22.73
CA ARG A 590 22.57 12.73 23.23
C ARG A 590 22.92 13.67 22.07
N LYS A 591 23.59 13.15 21.05
CA LYS A 591 23.96 13.87 19.82
C LYS A 591 22.75 14.59 19.23
N TYR A 592 21.67 13.86 18.99
CA TYR A 592 20.50 14.42 18.32
C TYR A 592 19.50 15.11 19.22
N LEU A 593 19.53 15.00 20.55
CA LEU A 593 18.52 15.64 21.42
C LEU A 593 19.09 16.69 22.37
N VAL A 594 20.41 16.77 22.54
CA VAL A 594 21.06 17.72 23.47
C VAL A 594 21.93 18.73 22.72
N GLU A 595 22.80 18.27 21.82
CA GLU A 595 23.97 19.03 21.33
C GLU A 595 23.66 20.23 20.40
N GLU A 596 22.39 20.52 20.09
CA GLU A 596 22.01 21.70 19.28
C GLU A 596 20.90 22.55 19.92
N THR A 597 20.61 22.40 21.22
CA THR A 597 19.79 23.41 21.93
C THR A 597 20.58 24.71 22.19
N THR A 598 21.79 24.82 21.63
CA THR A 598 22.77 25.90 21.83
C THR A 598 23.34 26.44 20.50
N SER A 599 22.59 26.31 19.39
CA SER A 599 22.94 26.91 18.09
C SER A 599 21.83 27.80 17.56
#